data_AF-A0A645BGF0-F1
#
_entry.id   AF-A0A645BGF0-F1
#
_cell.length_a   1.000
_cell.length_b   1.000
_cell.length_c   1.000
_cell.angle_alpha   90.00
_cell.angle_beta   90.00
_cell.angle_gamma   90.00
#
_symmetry.space_group_name_H-M   'P 1'
#
loop_
_entity.id
_entity.type
_entity.pdbx_description
1 polymer ?
#
loop_
_entity_poly.entity_id
_entity_poly.type
_entity_poly.pdbx_seq_one_letter_code
_entity_poly.pdbx_strand_id
1 'polypeptide(L)'
;MENLEKAKPKNEAGQFKAGFSGVVRTIEQQNEIVITSKGYRFQGVLGFGQQNFGKLTFLESYSEELQESEVPENLIETIIVIRGRPSLRALQKIERQGGVGLVCGSIPLSVLQDFCPKEPLLHLGHQMPITMTLVTMQKFGETMSQEQYAELKTLEGTWCLIDGNTQLRAGCKRPEILVPIHT
;
A
#
# COMPACT_ATOMS: atom_id res chain seq x y z
N MET A 1 17.35 44.11 -26.71
CA MET A 1 18.18 43.16 -25.94
C MET A 1 17.75 43.27 -24.50
N GLU A 2 17.01 42.29 -23.96
CA GLU A 2 17.11 41.89 -22.56
C GLU A 2 16.37 40.57 -22.33
N ASN A 3 17.18 39.53 -22.15
CA ASN A 3 16.99 38.27 -21.43
C ASN A 3 15.58 37.70 -21.27
N LEU A 4 15.20 36.86 -22.24
CA LEU A 4 14.46 35.64 -21.98
C LEU A 4 15.39 34.67 -21.23
N GLU A 5 15.46 34.77 -19.90
CA GLU A 5 15.98 33.68 -19.08
C GLU A 5 15.07 32.47 -19.27
N LYS A 6 15.58 31.53 -20.07
CA LYS A 6 15.09 30.16 -20.13
C LYS A 6 15.11 29.59 -18.71
N ALA A 7 13.94 29.54 -18.08
CA ALA A 7 13.72 28.68 -16.93
C ALA A 7 14.04 27.25 -17.39
N LYS A 8 15.23 26.76 -17.04
CA LYS A 8 15.62 25.37 -17.25
C LYS A 8 14.60 24.50 -16.52
N PRO A 9 13.96 23.51 -17.18
CA PRO A 9 13.18 22.52 -16.45
C PRO A 9 14.14 21.78 -15.51
N LYS A 10 13.90 21.93 -14.21
CA LYS A 10 14.65 21.25 -13.15
C LYS A 10 14.01 19.88 -12.90
N ASN A 11 13.91 19.07 -13.94
CA ASN A 11 13.53 17.66 -13.81
C ASN A 11 14.77 16.85 -14.14
N GLU A 12 15.49 16.40 -13.11
CA GLU A 12 16.30 15.19 -13.26
C GLU A 12 15.35 14.09 -13.74
N ALA A 13 15.71 13.42 -14.83
CA ALA A 13 14.89 12.41 -15.47
C ALA A 13 14.73 11.20 -14.52
N GLY A 14 13.79 11.27 -13.59
CA GLY A 14 13.40 10.18 -12.73
C GLY A 14 12.53 9.19 -13.48
N GLN A 15 12.85 7.90 -13.40
CA GLN A 15 11.95 6.84 -13.83
C GLN A 15 10.89 6.63 -12.74
N PHE A 16 9.64 6.98 -13.02
CA PHE A 16 8.51 6.73 -12.11
C PHE A 16 7.81 5.43 -12.54
N LYS A 17 7.62 4.50 -11.59
CA LYS A 17 6.82 3.31 -11.84
C LYS A 17 5.35 3.70 -11.90
N ALA A 18 4.68 3.40 -13.00
CA ALA A 18 3.26 3.64 -13.18
C ALA A 18 2.36 2.86 -12.20
N GLY A 19 2.88 1.80 -11.59
CA GLY A 19 2.14 0.94 -10.65
C GLY A 19 1.04 0.08 -11.29
N PHE A 20 0.76 0.28 -12.58
CA PHE A 20 -0.21 -0.48 -13.37
C PHE A 20 0.34 -0.81 -14.75
N SER A 21 0.10 -2.04 -15.20
CA SER A 21 0.17 -2.38 -16.62
C SER A 21 -1.11 -1.95 -17.32
N GLY A 22 -0.99 -1.32 -18.49
CA GLY A 22 -2.15 -0.88 -19.27
C GLY A 22 -1.75 -0.24 -20.58
N VAL A 23 -2.73 0.32 -21.28
CA VAL A 23 -2.48 1.06 -22.52
C VAL A 23 -2.40 2.55 -22.21
N VAL A 24 -1.29 3.18 -22.61
CA VAL A 24 -1.14 4.64 -22.57
C VAL A 24 -2.13 5.24 -23.57
N ARG A 25 -3.08 6.05 -23.08
CA ARG A 25 -4.13 6.67 -23.91
C ARG A 25 -3.71 8.05 -24.40
N THR A 26 -3.16 8.87 -23.51
CA THR A 26 -2.71 10.22 -23.83
C THR A 26 -1.52 10.60 -22.97
N ILE A 27 -0.65 11.43 -23.54
CA ILE A 27 0.34 12.21 -22.80
C ILE A 27 -0.24 13.63 -22.77
N GLU A 28 -0.98 13.97 -21.72
CA GLU A 28 -1.60 15.28 -21.57
C GLU A 28 -0.59 16.25 -20.99
N GLN A 29 -0.36 17.39 -21.67
CA GLN A 29 0.62 18.40 -21.25
C GLN A 29 2.02 17.78 -20.98
N GLN A 30 3.02 18.55 -20.56
CA GLN A 30 4.40 18.02 -20.50
C GLN A 30 4.64 17.01 -19.36
N ASN A 31 3.66 16.72 -18.49
CA ASN A 31 3.87 16.00 -17.22
C ASN A 31 2.79 14.97 -16.82
N GLU A 32 1.81 14.63 -17.67
CA GLU A 32 0.77 13.65 -17.32
C GLU A 32 0.72 12.49 -18.31
N ILE A 33 0.52 11.27 -17.79
CA ILE A 33 0.31 10.06 -18.59
C ILE A 33 -0.98 9.40 -18.11
N VAL A 34 -1.93 9.21 -19.03
CA VAL A 34 -3.17 8.49 -18.74
C VAL A 34 -3.01 7.03 -19.14
N ILE A 35 -3.11 6.12 -18.17
CA ILE A 35 -3.05 4.67 -18.38
C ILE A 35 -4.43 4.08 -18.14
N THR A 36 -4.94 3.32 -19.11
CA THR A 36 -6.15 2.52 -18.93
C THR A 36 -5.77 1.06 -18.68
N SER A 37 -6.27 0.50 -17.58
CA SER A 37 -6.08 -0.90 -17.21
C SER A 37 -7.41 -1.58 -16.85
N LYS A 38 -7.44 -2.91 -16.91
CA LYS A 38 -8.49 -3.75 -16.35
C LYS A 38 -7.90 -4.54 -15.20
N GLY A 39 -8.61 -4.64 -14.09
CA GLY A 39 -8.07 -5.22 -12.87
C GLY A 39 -9.11 -5.43 -11.79
N TYR A 40 -8.66 -6.01 -10.69
CA TYR A 40 -9.40 -6.07 -9.44
C TYR A 40 -9.10 -4.81 -8.62
N ARG A 41 -10.12 -4.32 -7.93
CA ARG A 41 -10.02 -3.23 -6.97
C ARG A 41 -10.64 -3.67 -5.66
N PHE A 42 -9.83 -3.78 -4.62
CA PHE A 42 -10.28 -4.01 -3.25
C PHE A 42 -10.18 -2.71 -2.48
N GLN A 43 -11.24 -2.37 -1.76
CA GLN A 43 -11.28 -1.18 -0.93
C GLN A 43 -11.13 -1.61 0.53
N GLY A 44 -10.11 -1.09 1.21
CA GLY A 44 -9.91 -1.30 2.64
C GLY A 44 -10.73 -0.34 3.50
N VAL A 45 -10.67 -0.56 4.81
CA VAL A 45 -11.36 0.25 5.82
C VAL A 45 -10.49 1.44 6.25
N LEU A 46 -9.27 1.19 6.73
CA LEU A 46 -8.29 2.22 7.09
C LEU A 46 -6.95 1.89 6.47
N GLY A 47 -6.20 2.92 6.11
CA GLY A 47 -4.87 2.76 5.60
C GLY A 47 -3.98 3.92 6.00
N PHE A 48 -2.69 3.66 5.87
CA PHE A 48 -1.64 4.57 6.28
C PHE A 48 -0.46 4.47 5.32
N GLY A 49 0.26 5.57 5.15
CA GLY A 49 1.35 5.64 4.18
C GLY A 49 0.87 5.96 2.77
N GLN A 50 1.82 5.97 1.86
CA GLN A 50 1.65 6.48 0.49
C GLN A 50 1.23 5.36 -0.46
N GLN A 51 1.52 5.53 -1.75
CA GLN A 51 1.39 4.47 -2.73
C GLN A 51 2.68 3.66 -2.78
N ASN A 52 2.56 2.34 -2.80
CA ASN A 52 3.65 1.41 -3.06
C ASN A 52 3.24 0.37 -4.10
N PHE A 53 4.25 -0.24 -4.71
CA PHE A 53 4.07 -1.27 -5.72
C PHE A 53 4.89 -2.50 -5.34
N GLY A 54 4.27 -3.67 -5.36
CA GLY A 54 4.92 -4.89 -4.94
C GLY A 54 4.17 -6.15 -5.33
N LYS A 55 4.82 -7.30 -5.12
CA LYS A 55 4.25 -8.62 -5.35
C LYS A 55 3.47 -9.08 -4.12
N LEU A 56 2.23 -9.53 -4.31
CA LEU A 56 1.40 -10.06 -3.24
C LEU A 56 1.96 -11.41 -2.74
N THR A 57 2.28 -11.47 -1.46
CA THR A 57 2.71 -12.69 -0.77
C THR A 57 1.84 -12.90 0.46
N PHE A 58 1.19 -14.05 0.55
CA PHE A 58 0.25 -14.33 1.62
C PHE A 58 0.94 -15.15 2.70
N LEU A 59 0.78 -14.74 3.95
CA LEU A 59 1.25 -15.50 5.09
C LEU A 59 0.04 -16.07 5.85
N GLU A 60 0.10 -17.37 6.09
CA GLU A 60 -0.78 -18.02 7.05
C GLU A 60 -0.11 -17.93 8.42
N SER A 61 -0.80 -17.34 9.40
CA SER A 61 -0.36 -17.43 10.79
C SER A 61 -1.08 -18.59 11.46
N TYR A 62 -0.37 -19.29 12.34
CA TYR A 62 -0.98 -20.32 13.19
C TYR A 62 -1.97 -19.73 14.21
N SER A 63 -1.95 -18.41 14.39
CA SER A 63 -2.86 -17.67 15.25
C SER A 63 -3.51 -16.50 14.50
N GLU A 64 -4.35 -15.73 15.18
CA GLU A 64 -4.89 -14.49 14.61
C GLU A 64 -3.87 -13.34 14.62
N GLU A 65 -2.70 -13.51 15.24
CA GLU A 65 -1.64 -12.51 15.32
C GLU A 65 -0.33 -13.00 14.70
N LEU A 66 0.13 -12.30 13.66
CA LEU A 66 1.40 -12.56 13.00
C LEU A 66 2.57 -12.21 13.92
N GLN A 67 3.40 -13.20 14.22
CA GLN A 67 4.60 -13.08 15.04
C GLN A 67 5.84 -12.83 14.17
N GLU A 68 6.87 -12.23 14.77
CA GLU A 68 8.14 -11.94 14.08
C GLU A 68 8.80 -13.19 13.47
N SER A 69 8.67 -14.34 14.13
CA SER A 69 9.21 -15.62 13.65
C SER A 69 8.51 -16.15 12.39
N GLU A 70 7.29 -15.69 12.10
CA GLU A 70 6.52 -16.09 10.93
C GLU A 70 6.80 -15.20 9.70
N VAL A 71 7.52 -14.08 9.89
CA VAL A 71 7.88 -13.17 8.80
C VAL A 71 9.12 -13.69 8.07
N PRO A 72 9.05 -13.91 6.74
CA PRO A 72 10.20 -14.37 5.97
C PRO A 72 11.27 -13.29 5.83
N GLU A 73 12.48 -13.72 5.49
CA GLU A 73 13.59 -12.83 5.13
C GLU A 73 13.45 -12.36 3.67
N ASN A 74 14.09 -11.24 3.31
CA ASN A 74 14.13 -10.69 1.95
C ASN A 74 12.75 -10.43 1.34
N LEU A 75 12.09 -9.38 1.82
CA LEU A 75 10.78 -8.93 1.38
C LEU A 75 10.84 -7.76 0.39
N ILE A 76 11.95 -7.61 -0.33
CA ILE A 76 12.15 -6.54 -1.31
C ILE A 76 10.98 -6.52 -2.30
N GLU A 77 10.33 -5.36 -2.43
CA GLU A 77 9.18 -5.14 -3.30
C GLU A 77 8.02 -6.12 -3.04
N THR A 78 7.87 -6.58 -1.80
CA THR A 78 6.81 -7.51 -1.39
C THR A 78 5.72 -6.81 -0.59
N ILE A 79 4.48 -7.16 -0.90
CA ILE A 79 3.30 -6.76 -0.12
C ILE A 79 2.80 -8.01 0.58
N ILE A 80 2.88 -7.99 1.91
CA ILE A 80 2.41 -9.10 2.74
C ILE A 80 0.89 -9.00 2.90
N VAL A 81 0.20 -10.13 2.81
CA VAL A 81 -1.23 -10.25 3.12
C VAL A 81 -1.43 -11.27 4.23
N ILE A 82 -2.13 -10.88 5.29
CA ILE A 82 -2.51 -11.78 6.40
C ILE A 82 -4.00 -11.64 6.71
N ARG A 83 -4.65 -12.74 7.11
CA ARG A 83 -6.05 -12.67 7.58
C ARG A 83 -6.18 -11.89 8.89
N GLY A 84 -5.22 -12.10 9.78
CA GLY A 84 -5.20 -11.61 11.14
C GLY A 84 -4.64 -10.19 11.29
N ARG A 85 -3.93 -9.98 12.39
CA ARG A 85 -3.29 -8.70 12.77
C ARG A 85 -1.78 -8.87 12.94
N PRO A 86 -0.96 -7.85 12.71
CA PRO A 86 0.47 -7.93 12.99
C PRO A 86 0.77 -7.65 14.47
N SER A 87 1.73 -8.37 15.04
CA SER A 87 2.47 -7.86 16.21
C SER A 87 3.37 -6.68 15.78
N LEU A 88 3.73 -5.81 16.74
CA LEU A 88 4.68 -4.71 16.47
C LEU A 88 6.00 -5.22 15.89
N ARG A 89 6.52 -6.33 16.44
CA ARG A 89 7.79 -6.91 15.99
C ARG A 89 7.70 -7.48 14.58
N ALA A 90 6.58 -8.13 14.22
CA ALA A 90 6.36 -8.59 12.86
C ALA A 90 6.31 -7.40 11.88
N LEU A 91 5.57 -6.34 12.22
CA LEU A 91 5.46 -5.16 11.38
C LEU A 91 6.83 -4.49 11.15
N GLN A 92 7.61 -4.31 12.22
CA GLN A 92 8.97 -3.77 12.12
C GLN A 92 9.90 -4.70 11.34
N LYS A 93 9.78 -6.02 11.48
CA LYS A 93 10.58 -6.97 10.69
C LYS A 93 10.23 -6.87 9.20
N ILE A 94 8.95 -6.76 8.85
CA ILE A 94 8.54 -6.58 7.45
C ILE A 94 9.22 -5.35 6.85
N GLU A 95 9.21 -4.21 7.57
CA GLU A 95 9.86 -2.98 7.10
C GLU A 95 11.37 -3.16 6.93
N ARG A 96 12.05 -3.73 7.94
CA ARG A 96 13.50 -3.99 7.91
C ARG A 96 13.92 -4.93 6.78
N GLN A 97 13.07 -5.85 6.37
CA GLN A 97 13.32 -6.81 5.29
C GLN A 97 13.00 -6.24 3.89
N GLY A 98 12.60 -4.98 3.79
CA GLY A 98 12.30 -4.32 2.51
C GLY A 98 10.87 -4.50 2.03
N GLY A 99 9.97 -4.99 2.89
CA GLY A 99 8.54 -5.08 2.61
C GLY A 99 7.95 -3.71 2.37
N VAL A 100 7.27 -3.54 1.23
CA VAL A 100 6.71 -2.25 0.80
C VAL A 100 5.25 -2.09 1.24
N GLY A 101 4.61 -3.18 1.70
CA GLY A 101 3.21 -3.14 2.12
C GLY A 101 2.77 -4.23 3.06
N LEU A 102 1.70 -3.94 3.80
CA LEU A 102 0.93 -4.91 4.57
C LEU A 102 -0.57 -4.70 4.35
N VAL A 103 -1.25 -5.77 3.95
CA VAL A 103 -2.70 -5.91 3.97
C VAL A 103 -3.07 -6.87 5.09
N CYS A 104 -3.93 -6.45 6.01
CA CYS A 104 -4.32 -7.25 7.17
C CYS A 104 -5.81 -7.09 7.50
N GLY A 105 -6.34 -7.93 8.39
CA GLY A 105 -7.68 -7.72 8.95
C GLY A 105 -7.75 -6.38 9.67
N SER A 106 -6.91 -6.21 10.70
CA SER A 106 -6.80 -4.97 11.44
C SER A 106 -5.42 -4.82 12.08
N ILE A 107 -5.12 -3.61 12.55
CA ILE A 107 -3.92 -3.31 13.35
C ILE A 107 -4.39 -2.73 14.67
N PRO A 108 -4.03 -3.30 15.84
CA PRO A 108 -4.33 -2.69 17.12
C PRO A 108 -3.82 -1.25 17.19
N LEU A 109 -4.60 -0.35 17.78
CA LEU A 109 -4.21 1.07 17.86
C LEU A 109 -2.86 1.27 18.56
N SER A 110 -2.59 0.50 19.62
CA SER A 110 -1.30 0.54 20.33
C SER A 110 -0.13 0.16 19.41
N VAL A 111 -0.27 -0.93 18.64
CA VAL A 111 0.75 -1.36 17.67
C VAL A 111 0.97 -0.29 16.61
N LEU A 112 -0.11 0.33 16.12
CA LEU A 112 -0.02 1.40 15.14
C LEU A 112 0.66 2.64 15.72
N GLN A 113 0.34 3.04 16.95
CA GLN A 113 0.95 4.17 17.65
C GLN A 113 2.45 3.95 17.89
N ASP A 114 2.84 2.73 18.23
CA ASP A 114 4.25 2.38 18.46
C ASP A 114 5.05 2.26 17.15
N PHE A 115 4.39 1.89 16.05
CA PHE A 115 5.01 1.79 14.73
C PHE A 115 5.15 3.15 14.03
N CYS A 116 4.16 4.04 14.18
CA CYS A 116 4.13 5.30 13.46
C CYS A 116 4.96 6.37 14.17
N PRO A 117 5.70 7.22 13.43
CA PRO A 117 6.48 8.31 14.03
C PRO A 117 5.62 9.46 14.56
N LYS A 118 4.31 9.45 14.28
CA LYS A 118 3.33 10.47 14.69
C LYS A 118 2.03 9.77 15.10
N GLU A 119 1.20 10.49 15.86
CA GLU A 119 -0.11 9.99 16.29
C GLU A 119 -0.99 9.67 15.04
N PRO A 120 -1.33 8.41 14.79
CA PRO A 120 -1.88 7.97 13.50
C PRO A 120 -3.31 8.45 13.24
N LEU A 121 -4.16 8.59 14.27
CA LEU A 121 -5.55 9.00 14.11
C LEU A 121 -5.69 10.51 13.88
N LEU A 122 -4.82 11.31 14.50
CA LEU A 122 -4.73 12.75 14.30
C LEU A 122 -4.21 13.10 12.91
N HIS A 123 -3.34 12.25 12.36
CA HIS A 123 -2.73 12.45 11.04
C HIS A 123 -3.46 11.68 9.93
N LEU A 124 -4.57 11.02 10.23
CA LEU A 124 -5.41 10.36 9.23
C LEU A 124 -5.98 11.42 8.27
N GLY A 125 -5.71 11.27 6.98
CA GLY A 125 -6.00 12.29 5.95
C GLY A 125 -4.80 13.15 5.56
N HIS A 126 -3.68 13.04 6.28
CA HIS A 126 -2.40 13.62 5.93
C HIS A 126 -1.42 12.53 5.48
N GLN A 127 -0.41 12.93 4.70
CA GLN A 127 0.66 12.01 4.33
C GLN A 127 1.48 11.64 5.56
N MET A 128 1.36 10.39 5.98
CA MET A 128 2.10 9.86 7.11
C MET A 128 3.49 9.40 6.63
N PRO A 129 4.59 9.82 7.29
CA PRO A 129 5.95 9.54 6.82
C PRO A 129 6.40 8.12 7.21
N ILE A 130 5.63 7.11 6.82
CA ILE A 130 6.04 5.70 6.89
C ILE A 130 6.41 5.21 5.49
N THR A 131 7.42 4.35 5.42
CA THR A 131 7.93 3.85 4.13
C THR A 131 7.06 2.73 3.57
N MET A 132 6.51 1.91 4.46
CA MET A 132 5.55 0.87 4.13
C MET A 132 4.14 1.44 4.00
N THR A 133 3.34 0.86 3.11
CA THR A 133 1.91 1.17 2.99
C THR A 133 1.08 0.13 3.74
N LEU A 134 0.20 0.58 4.64
CA LEU A 134 -0.65 -0.27 5.46
C LEU A 134 -2.09 -0.16 5.01
N VAL A 135 -2.77 -1.30 4.87
CA VAL A 135 -4.20 -1.39 4.55
C VAL A 135 -4.87 -2.39 5.48
N THR A 136 -5.89 -1.96 6.21
CA THR A 136 -6.77 -2.84 6.98
C THR A 136 -8.04 -3.12 6.18
N MET A 137 -8.45 -4.38 6.16
CA MET A 137 -9.66 -4.82 5.47
C MET A 137 -10.87 -4.85 6.40
N GLN A 138 -10.65 -4.72 7.71
CA GLN A 138 -11.66 -4.66 8.75
C GLN A 138 -11.39 -3.51 9.74
N LYS A 139 -12.33 -3.33 10.67
CA LYS A 139 -12.18 -2.39 11.79
C LYS A 139 -11.23 -2.97 12.84
N PHE A 140 -10.80 -2.12 13.78
CA PHE A 140 -9.87 -2.48 14.85
C PHE A 140 -10.28 -3.76 15.60
N GLY A 141 -9.36 -4.72 15.70
CA GLY A 141 -9.54 -5.96 16.46
C GLY A 141 -10.17 -7.11 15.69
N GLU A 142 -10.72 -6.85 14.50
CA GLU A 142 -11.33 -7.88 13.65
C GLU A 142 -10.31 -8.49 12.67
N THR A 143 -10.48 -9.78 12.35
CA THR A 143 -9.76 -10.46 11.26
C THR A 143 -10.60 -10.45 9.98
N MET A 144 -9.98 -10.54 8.81
CA MET A 144 -10.71 -10.76 7.56
C MET A 144 -11.57 -12.03 7.62
N SER A 145 -12.72 -12.04 6.92
CA SER A 145 -13.47 -13.28 6.72
C SER A 145 -12.65 -14.27 5.88
N GLN A 146 -12.96 -15.56 6.01
CA GLN A 146 -12.30 -16.58 5.21
C GLN A 146 -12.59 -16.40 3.72
N GLU A 147 -13.81 -15.98 3.34
CA GLU A 147 -14.12 -15.72 1.93
C GLU A 147 -13.33 -14.53 1.37
N GLN A 148 -13.24 -13.42 2.10
CA GLN A 148 -12.47 -12.25 1.68
C GLN A 148 -11.00 -12.59 1.50
N TYR A 149 -10.41 -13.32 2.46
CA TYR A 149 -9.02 -13.74 2.36
C TYR A 149 -8.80 -14.69 1.18
N ALA A 150 -9.72 -15.66 0.97
CA ALA A 150 -9.65 -16.59 -0.15
C ALA A 150 -9.77 -15.87 -1.50
N GLU A 151 -10.64 -14.86 -1.61
CA GLU A 151 -10.78 -14.04 -2.82
C GLU A 151 -9.48 -13.31 -3.15
N LEU A 152 -8.87 -12.60 -2.19
CA LEU A 152 -7.59 -11.94 -2.40
C LEU A 152 -6.48 -12.96 -2.72
N LYS A 153 -6.48 -14.13 -2.07
CA LYS A 153 -5.47 -15.19 -2.25
C LYS A 153 -5.44 -15.72 -3.68
N THR A 154 -6.53 -15.61 -4.44
CA THR A 154 -6.52 -15.95 -5.89
C THR A 154 -5.52 -15.11 -6.70
N LEU A 155 -5.06 -13.98 -6.15
CA LEU A 155 -4.12 -13.04 -6.76
C LEU A 155 -2.70 -13.17 -6.19
N GLU A 156 -2.41 -14.24 -5.44
CA GLU A 156 -1.07 -14.49 -4.91
C GLU A 156 -0.01 -14.49 -6.03
N GLY A 157 1.12 -13.85 -5.74
CA GLY A 157 2.24 -13.74 -6.66
C GLY A 157 2.03 -12.73 -7.79
N THR A 158 0.90 -12.04 -7.86
CA THR A 158 0.69 -10.95 -8.80
C THR A 158 1.27 -9.64 -8.27
N TRP A 159 1.66 -8.76 -9.19
CA TRP A 159 2.06 -7.40 -8.85
C TRP A 159 0.84 -6.52 -8.66
N CYS A 160 0.85 -5.67 -7.65
CA CYS A 160 -0.24 -4.73 -7.40
C CYS A 160 0.28 -3.38 -6.91
N LEU A 161 -0.56 -2.36 -7.09
CA LEU A 161 -0.41 -1.09 -6.39
C LEU A 161 -1.28 -1.13 -5.14
N ILE A 162 -0.72 -0.69 -4.03
CA ILE A 162 -1.46 -0.41 -2.80
C ILE A 162 -1.38 1.07 -2.50
N ASP A 163 -2.48 1.63 -2.02
CA ASP A 163 -2.60 3.03 -1.63
C ASP A 163 -3.16 3.10 -0.21
N GLY A 164 -2.36 3.57 0.74
CA GLY A 164 -2.75 3.73 2.13
C GLY A 164 -3.57 4.98 2.40
N ASN A 165 -3.72 5.89 1.44
CA ASN A 165 -4.33 7.20 1.71
C ASN A 165 -5.80 7.08 2.11
N THR A 166 -6.07 7.37 3.38
CA THR A 166 -7.42 7.43 3.94
C THR A 166 -7.79 8.88 4.26
N GLN A 167 -8.93 9.35 3.77
CA GLN A 167 -9.46 10.69 4.06
C GLN A 167 -10.88 10.55 4.62
N LEU A 168 -11.11 11.12 5.81
CA LEU A 168 -12.41 11.04 6.52
C LEU A 168 -13.30 12.29 6.36
N ARG A 169 -12.81 13.35 5.73
CA ARG A 169 -13.53 14.61 5.49
C ARG A 169 -13.94 14.73 4.02
N ALA A 170 -14.41 15.91 3.58
CA ALA A 170 -14.87 16.13 2.21
C ALA A 170 -13.88 15.56 1.18
N GLY A 171 -14.38 14.78 0.22
CA GLY A 171 -13.53 13.99 -0.68
C GLY A 171 -13.09 12.63 -0.12
N CYS A 172 -13.92 12.00 0.75
CA CYS A 172 -13.63 10.73 1.40
C CYS A 172 -12.94 9.72 0.47
N LYS A 173 -11.71 9.34 0.83
CA LYS A 173 -10.90 8.34 0.14
C LYS A 173 -10.65 7.18 1.09
N ARG A 174 -10.85 5.96 0.61
CA ARG A 174 -10.47 4.75 1.32
C ARG A 174 -9.14 4.25 0.76
N PRO A 175 -8.38 3.45 1.53
CA PRO A 175 -7.23 2.77 1.00
C PRO A 175 -7.65 1.71 -0.02
N GLU A 176 -6.76 1.38 -0.94
CA GLU A 176 -7.09 0.51 -2.07
C GLU A 176 -5.94 -0.44 -2.38
N ILE A 177 -6.32 -1.65 -2.83
CA ILE A 177 -5.44 -2.63 -3.43
C ILE A 177 -5.92 -2.80 -4.86
N LEU A 178 -5.04 -2.50 -5.81
CA LEU A 178 -5.37 -2.43 -7.21
C LEU A 178 -4.48 -3.42 -7.95
N VAL A 179 -5.09 -4.48 -8.46
CA VAL A 179 -4.39 -5.61 -9.07
C VAL A 179 -4.72 -5.65 -10.56
N PRO A 180 -3.81 -5.23 -11.45
CA PRO A 180 -4.04 -5.30 -12.89
C PRO A 180 -4.12 -6.76 -13.36
N ILE A 181 -5.03 -7.04 -14.28
CA ILE A 181 -5.10 -8.33 -14.98
C ILE A 181 -4.35 -8.15 -16.29
N HIS A 182 -3.33 -8.97 -16.53
CA HIS A 182 -2.66 -8.99 -17.83
C HIS A 182 -3.66 -9.47 -18.88
N THR A 183 -3.91 -8.63 -19.88
CA THR A 183 -4.60 -9.01 -21.13
C THR A 183 -3.59 -9.07 -22.25
#